data_AF-A0A8T9Q330-F1
#
_entry.id   AF-A0A8T9Q330-F1
#
_cell.length_a   1.000
_cell.length_b   1.000
_cell.length_c   1.000
_cell.angle_alpha   90.00
_cell.angle_beta   90.00
_cell.angle_gamma   90.00
#
_symmetry.space_group_name_H-M   'P 1'
#
loop_
_entity.id
_entity.type
_entity.pdbx_description
1 polymer ?
#
loop_
_entity_poly.entity_id
_entity_poly.type
_entity_poly.pdbx_seq_one_letter_code
_entity_poly.pdbx_strand_id
1 'polypeptide(L)' 'MASPPEVGNYLLHHLPQGERVTLGTSGHCPHLTAPLETLAAIDAFLTS' A
#
# COMPACT_ATOMS: atom_id res chain seq x y z
N MET A 1 7.67 -10.35 -9.24
CA MET A 1 6.24 -10.62 -8.98
C MET A 1 5.65 -9.37 -8.32
N ALA A 2 4.33 -9.18 -8.30
CA ALA A 2 3.63 -8.18 -7.48
C ALA A 2 2.41 -8.91 -6.86
N SER A 3 1.93 -8.48 -5.70
CA SER A 3 0.79 -9.17 -5.06
C SER A 3 -0.46 -8.80 -5.85
N PRO A 4 -1.34 -9.75 -6.18
CA PRO A 4 -2.51 -9.44 -6.98
C PRO A 4 -3.51 -8.58 -6.17
N PRO A 5 -4.24 -7.64 -6.80
CA PRO A 5 -5.13 -6.69 -6.11
C PRO A 5 -6.19 -7.34 -5.21
N GLU A 6 -6.60 -8.57 -5.53
CA GLU A 6 -7.59 -9.38 -4.82
C GLU A 6 -7.17 -9.66 -3.37
N VAL A 7 -5.86 -9.78 -3.10
CA VAL A 7 -5.35 -9.93 -1.73
C VAL A 7 -5.66 -8.67 -0.92
N GLY A 8 -5.49 -7.49 -1.52
CA GLY A 8 -5.83 -6.23 -0.87
C GLY A 8 -7.33 -6.08 -0.59
N ASN A 9 -8.18 -6.56 -1.49
CA ASN A 9 -9.64 -6.58 -1.27
C ASN A 9 -10.02 -7.51 -0.11
N TYR A 10 -9.43 -8.71 -0.06
CA TYR A 10 -9.65 -9.66 1.03
C TYR A 10 -9.25 -9.07 2.38
N LEU A 11 -8.09 -8.40 2.46
CA LEU A 11 -7.62 -7.77 3.69
C LEU A 11 -8.56 -6.68 4.17
N LEU A 12 -9.02 -5.78 3.29
CA LEU A 12 -9.99 -4.74 3.68
C LEU A 12 -11.32 -5.32 4.18
N HIS A 13 -11.75 -6.46 3.66
CA HIS A 13 -12.95 -7.13 4.16
C HIS A 13 -12.80 -7.67 5.60
N HIS A 14 -11.59 -8.09 5.97
CA HIS A 14 -11.30 -8.70 7.28
C HIS A 14 -10.63 -7.76 8.29
N LEU A 15 -10.18 -6.58 7.83
CA LEU A 15 -9.56 -5.53 8.64
C LEU A 15 -10.39 -4.25 8.51
N PRO A 16 -11.50 -4.09 9.25
CA PRO A 16 -12.43 -2.98 9.08
C PRO A 16 -11.85 -1.61 9.49
N GLN A 17 -10.74 -1.60 10.23
CA GLN A 17 -9.96 -0.41 10.57
C GLN A 17 -8.72 -0.24 9.68
N GLY A 18 -8.52 -1.13 8.72
CA GLY A 18 -7.39 -1.08 7.80
C GLY A 18 -7.63 -0.06 6.68
N GLU A 19 -6.56 0.59 6.27
CA GLU A 19 -6.55 1.46 5.10
C GLU A 19 -5.76 0.81 3.96
N ARG A 20 -6.14 1.13 2.72
CA ARG A 20 -5.41 0.67 1.52
C ARG A 20 -5.08 1.84 0.61
N VAL A 21 -3.80 1.99 0.33
CA VAL A 21 -3.27 2.93 -0.67
C VAL A 21 -2.64 2.12 -1.80
N THR A 22 -2.98 2.48 -3.04
CA THR A 22 -2.33 1.93 -4.25
C THR A 22 -1.25 2.89 -4.70
N LEU A 23 0.01 2.44 -4.70
CA LEU A 23 1.15 3.21 -5.21
C LEU A 23 1.23 3.10 -6.74
N GLY A 24 1.56 4.19 -7.42
CA GLY A 24 1.75 4.32 -8.86
C GLY A 24 3.04 3.66 -9.39
N THR A 25 3.52 2.63 -8.71
CA THR A 25 4.73 1.89 -9.07
C THR A 25 4.41 0.41 -9.34
N SER A 26 5.26 -0.25 -10.11
CA SER A 26 5.10 -1.66 -10.45
C SER A 26 6.10 -2.53 -9.67
N GLY A 27 5.70 -3.77 -9.38
CA GLY A 27 6.54 -4.75 -8.66
C GLY A 27 6.25 -4.82 -7.15
N HIS A 28 7.08 -5.58 -6.42
CA HIS A 28 6.89 -5.85 -4.98
C HIS A 28 7.69 -4.94 -4.04
N CYS A 29 8.67 -4.17 -4.55
CA CYS A 29 9.62 -3.43 -3.71
C CYS A 29 9.48 -1.91 -3.88
N PRO A 30 8.30 -1.32 -3.60
CA PRO A 30 8.07 0.11 -3.80
C PRO A 30 9.01 0.99 -2.95
N HIS A 31 9.48 0.49 -1.81
CA HIS A 31 10.45 1.19 -0.97
C HIS A 31 11.82 1.38 -1.65
N LEU A 32 12.17 0.60 -2.69
CA LEU A 32 13.40 0.78 -3.48
C LEU A 32 13.14 1.57 -4.76
N THR A 33 12.01 1.30 -5.42
CA THR A 33 11.72 1.84 -6.76
C THR A 33 10.94 3.16 -6.74
N ALA A 34 10.17 3.41 -5.69
CA ALA A 34 9.37 4.62 -5.47
C ALA A 34 9.41 5.03 -3.97
N PRO A 35 10.61 5.36 -3.44
CA PRO A 35 10.79 5.59 -2.01
C PRO A 35 10.00 6.80 -1.49
N LEU A 36 9.93 7.89 -2.26
CA LEU A 36 9.21 9.11 -1.83
C LEU A 36 7.70 8.90 -1.80
N GLU A 37 7.15 8.16 -2.76
CA GLU A 37 5.73 7.81 -2.79
C GLU A 37 5.38 6.86 -1.63
N THR A 38 6.26 5.89 -1.34
CA THR A 38 6.11 5.00 -0.19
C THR A 38 6.14 5.77 1.13
N LEU A 39 7.08 6.72 1.27
CA LEU A 39 7.18 7.56 2.47
C LEU A 39 5.92 8.41 2.66
N ALA A 40 5.43 9.07 1.62
CA ALA A 40 4.23 9.89 1.67
C ALA A 40 2.99 9.10 2.11
N ALA A 41 2.84 7.86 1.64
CA ALA A 41 1.74 6.98 2.04
C ALA A 41 1.82 6.58 3.53
N ILE A 42 3.03 6.33 4.05
CA ILE A 42 3.25 6.02 5.46
C ILE A 42 2.97 7.25 6.34
N ASP A 43 3.48 8.42 5.96
CA ASP A 43 3.27 9.66 6.72
C ASP A 43 1.80 10.05 6.77
N ALA A 44 1.05 9.86 5.68
CA ALA A 44 -0.40 10.07 5.65
C ALA A 44 -1.14 9.20 6.69
N PHE A 45 -0.74 7.93 6.82
CA PHE A 45 -1.32 7.02 7.81
C PHE A 45 -0.91 7.35 9.26
N LEU A 46 0.31 7.86 9.49
CA LEU A 46 0.76 8.20 10.85
C LEU A 46 0.15 9.51 11.39
N THR A 47 -0.40 10.34 10.50
CA THR A 47 -0.96 11.65 10.83
C THR A 47 -2.48 11.71 10.77
N SER A 48 -3.14 10.60 10.42
CA SER A 48 -4.60 10.43 10.40
C SER A 48 -5.21 10.23 11.77
#